data_AF-A0A921CKA8-F1
#
_entry.id   AF-A0A921CKA8-F1
#
_cell.length_a   1.000
_cell.length_b   1.000
_cell.length_c   1.000
_cell.angle_alpha   90.00
_cell.angle_beta   90.00
_cell.angle_gamma   90.00
#
_symmetry.space_group_name_H-M   'P 1'
#
loop_
_entity.id
_entity.type
_entity.pdbx_description
1 polymer ?
#
loop_
_entity_poly.entity_id
_entity_poly.type
_entity_poly.pdbx_seq_one_letter_code
_entity_poly.pdbx_strand_id
1 'polypeptide(L)' 'MDPDHQHADTYLWDFGDGDQSENPEPMHAYWSGGTYTVTLTAGNVCGSDQATATITVRRCVYLPLALRDYQ' A
#
# COMPACT_ATOMS: atom_id res chain seq x y z
N MET A 1 30.47 -8.00 -15.98
CA MET A 1 29.01 -8.13 -15.86
C MET A 1 28.78 -8.83 -14.53
N ASP A 2 28.50 -8.06 -13.48
CA ASP A 2 28.44 -8.52 -12.09
C ASP A 2 26.98 -8.79 -11.69
N PRO A 3 26.63 -9.98 -11.16
CA PRO A 3 25.25 -10.38 -10.90
C PRO A 3 24.52 -9.64 -9.76
N ASP A 4 25.19 -8.86 -8.91
CA ASP A 4 24.59 -8.35 -7.66
C ASP A 4 24.15 -6.87 -7.66
N HIS A 5 24.24 -6.16 -8.80
CA HIS A 5 23.87 -4.73 -8.87
C HIS A 5 22.35 -4.45 -8.96
N GLN A 6 21.50 -5.44 -8.73
CA GLN A 6 20.03 -5.29 -8.83
C GLN A 6 19.33 -5.06 -7.49
N HIS A 7 20.07 -5.07 -6.37
CA HIS A 7 19.50 -4.80 -5.06
C HIS A 7 19.55 -3.31 -4.70
N ALA A 8 18.47 -2.83 -4.09
CA ALA A 8 18.41 -1.51 -3.48
C ALA A 8 18.95 -1.58 -2.04
N ASP A 9 19.66 -0.55 -1.63
CA ASP A 9 20.18 -0.40 -0.26
C ASP A 9 19.14 0.29 0.66
N THR A 10 18.20 1.01 0.06
CA THR A 10 17.18 1.81 0.75
C THR A 10 15.81 1.57 0.16
N TYR A 11 14.80 1.58 1.04
CA TYR A 11 13.41 1.39 0.70
C TYR A 11 12.59 2.45 1.45
N LEU A 12 11.63 3.06 0.77
CA LEU A 12 10.63 3.92 1.36
C LEU A 12 9.28 3.57 0.78
N TRP A 13 8.42 3.02 1.63
CA TRP A 13 7.02 2.77 1.36
C TRP A 13 6.18 3.95 1.83
N ASP A 14 5.34 4.47 0.95
CA ASP A 14 4.22 5.36 1.28
C ASP A 14 2.93 4.60 0.98
N PHE A 15 2.11 4.37 2.01
CA PHE A 15 0.90 3.56 1.88
C PHE A 15 -0.30 4.36 1.36
N GLY A 16 -0.18 5.68 1.19
CA GLY A 16 -1.22 6.55 0.67
C GLY A 16 -2.32 6.91 1.68
N ASP A 17 -2.17 6.52 2.95
CA ASP A 17 -3.07 6.86 4.06
C ASP A 17 -2.41 7.77 5.12
N GLY A 18 -1.16 8.18 4.88
CA GLY A 18 -0.36 9.04 5.75
C GLY A 18 0.76 8.28 6.49
N ASP A 19 0.73 6.95 6.50
CA ASP A 19 1.77 6.13 7.11
C ASP A 19 2.86 5.75 6.08
N GLN A 20 4.08 5.56 6.58
CA GLN A 20 5.25 5.20 5.78
C GLN A 20 6.10 4.11 6.47
N SER A 21 6.96 3.42 5.71
CA SER A 21 7.87 2.40 6.24
C SER A 21 9.18 2.33 5.45
N GLU A 22 10.30 2.16 6.17
CA GLU A 22 11.63 1.90 5.58
C GLU A 22 11.99 0.40 5.53
N ASN A 23 11.14 -0.47 6.10
CA ASN A 23 11.33 -1.92 6.01
C ASN A 23 11.19 -2.36 4.52
N PRO A 24 12.11 -3.17 3.96
CA PRO A 24 12.00 -3.71 2.61
C PRO A 24 10.71 -4.52 2.38
N GLU A 25 10.22 -5.24 3.39
CA GLU A 25 9.01 -6.08 3.32
C GLU A 25 8.05 -5.75 4.49
N PRO A 26 7.31 -4.63 4.43
CA PRO A 26 6.38 -4.25 5.48
C PRO A 26 5.02 -4.95 5.32
N MET A 27 4.31 -5.08 6.44
CA MET A 27 2.87 -5.36 6.46
C MET A 27 2.13 -4.11 6.93
N HIS A 28 1.11 -3.68 6.18
CA HIS A 28 0.30 -2.52 6.51
C HIS A 28 -1.20 -2.85 6.47
N ALA A 29 -1.99 -2.24 7.36
CA ALA A 29 -3.42 -2.50 7.51
C ALA A 29 -4.24 -1.21 7.38
N TYR A 30 -5.18 -1.21 6.43
CA TYR A 30 -6.07 -0.08 6.19
C TYR A 30 -7.36 -0.19 7.00
N TRP A 31 -7.59 0.75 7.90
CA TRP A 31 -8.76 0.74 8.81
C TRP A 31 -10.04 1.27 8.16
N SER A 32 -9.91 2.16 7.19
CA SER A 32 -11.03 2.76 6.49
C SER A 32 -11.16 2.19 5.09
N GLY A 33 -12.40 2.02 4.62
CA GLY A 33 -12.61 1.74 3.20
C GLY A 33 -12.31 2.99 2.36
N GLY A 34 -11.65 2.79 1.23
CA GLY A 34 -11.12 3.84 0.38
C GLY A 34 -10.24 3.28 -0.73
N THR A 35 -9.73 4.16 -1.56
CA THR A 35 -8.72 3.85 -2.57
C THR A 35 -7.42 4.52 -2.15
N TYR A 36 -6.35 3.73 -2.03
CA TYR A 36 -5.04 4.15 -1.57
C TYR A 36 -4.03 3.95 -2.70
N THR A 37 -3.21 4.96 -2.97
CA THR A 37 -2.08 4.86 -3.90
C THR A 37 -0.83 4.56 -3.11
N VAL A 38 -0.36 3.32 -3.21
CA VAL A 38 0.86 2.85 -2.58
C VAL A 38 2.03 3.16 -3.49
N THR A 39 3.10 3.71 -2.91
CA THR A 39 4.31 4.09 -3.63
C THR A 39 5.51 3.46 -2.94
N LEU A 40 6.34 2.74 -3.70
CA LEU A 40 7.64 2.26 -3.25
C LEU A 40 8.72 3.07 -3.98
N THR A 41 9.58 3.72 -3.22
CA THR A 41 10.85 4.25 -3.72
C THR A 41 11.99 3.38 -3.22
N ALA A 42 12.79 2.86 -4.14
CA ALA A 42 13.94 2.02 -3.83
C ALA A 42 15.19 2.61 -4.49
N GLY A 43 16.33 2.58 -3.78
CA GLY A 43 17.55 3.17 -4.31
C GLY A 43 18.83 2.62 -3.71
N ASN A 44 19.93 2.87 -4.41
CA ASN A 44 21.30 2.57 -4.02
C ASN A 44 22.23 3.73 -4.41
N VAL A 45 23.54 3.56 -4.27
CA VAL A 45 24.54 4.59 -4.60
C VAL A 45 24.48 5.08 -6.05
N CYS A 46 23.94 4.28 -6.98
CA CYS A 46 23.84 4.63 -8.40
C CYS A 46 22.58 5.44 -8.73
N GLY A 47 21.56 5.41 -7.87
CA GLY A 47 20.30 6.13 -8.08
C GLY A 47 19.10 5.51 -7.38
N SER A 48 17.91 5.99 -7.74
CA SER A 48 16.64 5.52 -7.20
C SER A 48 15.60 5.36 -8.30
N ASP A 49 14.68 4.42 -8.11
CA ASP A 49 13.50 4.23 -8.93
C ASP A 49 12.23 4.15 -8.07
N GLN A 50 11.07 4.29 -8.69
CA GLN A 50 9.78 4.29 -8.00
C GLN A 50 8.75 3.43 -8.73
N ALA A 51 7.99 2.66 -7.97
CA ALA A 51 6.83 1.92 -8.43
C ALA A 51 5.56 2.33 -7.67
N THR A 52 4.42 2.33 -8.34
CA THR A 52 3.13 2.67 -7.73
C THR A 52 2.09 1.58 -7.97
N ALA A 53 1.20 1.39 -7.00
CA ALA A 53 0.08 0.46 -7.08
C ALA A 53 -1.16 1.04 -6.38
N THR A 54 -2.34 0.65 -6.83
CA THR A 54 -3.60 1.13 -6.25
C THR A 54 -4.29 0.00 -5.49
N ILE A 55 -4.58 0.23 -4.21
CA ILE A 55 -5.29 -0.69 -3.33
C ILE A 55 -6.69 -0.15 -3.05
N THR A 56 -7.71 -0.97 -3.27
CA THR A 56 -9.10 -0.61 -2.96
C THR A 56 -9.60 -1.45 -1.78
N VAL A 57 -9.85 -0.77 -0.67
CA VAL A 57 -10.38 -1.35 0.57
C VAL A 57 -11.87 -1.10 0.61
N ARG A 58 -12.64 -2.18 0.61
CA ARG A 58 -14.10 -2.07 0.65
C ARG A 58 -14.54 -1.78 2.07
N ARG A 59 -15.46 -0.82 2.23
CA ARG A 59 -16.18 -0.66 3.49
C ARG A 59 -17.06 -1.89 3.69
N CYS A 60 -17.10 -2.39 4.92
CA CYS A 60 -18.12 -3.35 5.30
C CYS A 60 -19.45 -2.59 5.36
N VAL A 61 -20.32 -2.78 4.36
CA VAL A 61 -21.67 -2.23 4.39
C VAL A 61 -22.54 -3.24 5.14
N TYR A 62 -22.72 -3.03 6.43
CA TYR A 62 -23.76 -3.76 7.16
C TYR A 62 -25.10 -3.17 6.72
N LEU A 63 -25.79 -3.86 5.82
CA LEU A 63 -27.17 -3.50 5.45
C LEU A 63 -27.99 -3.42 6.75
N PRO A 64 -28.79 -2.36 7.00
CA PRO A 64 -29.74 -2.41 8.09
C PRO A 64 -30.73 -3.54 7.76
N LEU A 65 -30.72 -4.61 8.56
CA LEU A 65 -31.61 -5.77 8.44
C LEU A 65 -33.10 -5.42 8.68
N ALA A 66 -33.52 -4.16 8.58
CA ALA A 66 -34.79 -3.65 9.12
C ALA A 66 -35.82 -3.16 8.08
N LEU A 67 -35.76 -3.58 6.81
CA LEU A 67 -36.79 -3.22 5.81
C LEU A 67 -37.21 -4.39 4.92
N ARG A 68 -37.49 -5.56 5.51
CA ARG A 68 -38.38 -6.56 4.91
C ARG A 68 -39.33 -7.18 5.93
N ASP A 69 -39.97 -6.32 6.72
CA ASP A 69 -41.27 -6.61 7.31
C ASP A 69 -42.11 -5.33 7.18
N TYR A 70 -42.62 -5.08 5.98
CA TYR A 70 -43.79 -4.24 5.79
C TYR A 70 -44.80 -5.12 5.06
N GLN A 71 -45.63 -5.81 5.86
CA GLN A 71 -46.89 -6.39 5.41
C GLN A 71 -47.83 -5.28 4.97
#